data_AF-A0A1Q4VG47-F1
#
_entry.id   AF-A0A1Q4VG47-F1
#
_cell.length_a   1.000
_cell.length_b   1.000
_cell.length_c   1.000
_cell.angle_alpha   90.00
_cell.angle_beta   90.00
_cell.angle_gamma   90.00
#
_symmetry.space_group_name_H-M   'P 1'
#
loop_
_entity.id
_entity.type
_entity.pdbx_description
1 polymer ?
#
loop_
_entity_poly.entity_id
_entity_poly.type
_entity_poly.pdbx_seq_one_letter_code
_entity_poly.pdbx_strand_id
1 'polypeptide(L)'
;MKTRPGQAGEEPGPPADGPSGTLAGCLVAILAGAVGLTVWLHGARPGIRGGFEGERDLSLVYGELPLMLFGVPALTLTVWSVSRAALRDRLAPFPRAAVLVAVVGATLALLGWLCLLWLESRVTFFDHPPW
;
A
#
# COMPACT_ATOMS: atom_id res chain seq x y z
N MET A 1 1.12 -51.31 -31.04
CA MET A 1 2.10 -50.37 -30.46
C MET A 1 2.24 -49.21 -31.44
N LYS A 2 1.61 -48.06 -31.16
CA LYS A 2 1.53 -46.91 -32.08
C LYS A 2 1.96 -45.66 -31.30
N THR A 3 3.19 -45.21 -31.52
CA THR A 3 3.74 -43.98 -30.96
C THR A 3 3.21 -42.79 -31.78
N ARG A 4 2.60 -41.80 -31.12
CA ARG A 4 2.30 -40.49 -31.72
C ARG A 4 3.52 -39.59 -31.54
N PRO A 5 4.16 -39.09 -32.62
CA PRO A 5 5.11 -38.00 -32.54
C PRO A 5 4.35 -36.68 -32.70
N GLY A 6 4.54 -35.73 -31.77
CA GLY A 6 3.93 -34.40 -31.90
C GLY A 6 3.68 -33.61 -30.61
N GLN A 7 4.47 -33.84 -29.56
CA GLN A 7 4.54 -32.93 -28.41
C GLN A 7 5.89 -32.23 -28.47
N ALA A 8 6.03 -31.28 -29.40
CA ALA A 8 7.16 -30.37 -29.47
C ALA A 8 6.58 -28.97 -29.55
N GLY A 9 6.81 -28.17 -28.50
CA GLY A 9 6.65 -26.72 -28.56
C GLY A 9 5.50 -26.10 -27.76
N GLU A 10 5.04 -26.69 -26.66
CA GLU A 10 4.27 -25.91 -25.69
C GLU A 10 5.27 -25.05 -24.90
N GLU A 11 5.68 -23.92 -25.49
CA GLU A 11 6.34 -22.84 -24.79
C GLU A 11 5.50 -22.52 -23.54
N PRO A 12 6.08 -22.56 -22.32
CA PRO A 12 5.33 -22.25 -21.12
C PRO A 12 4.91 -20.79 -21.19
N GLY A 13 3.65 -20.57 -21.60
CA GLY A 13 3.02 -19.26 -21.60
C GLY A 13 3.21 -18.61 -20.23
N PRO A 14 3.46 -17.28 -20.18
CA PRO A 14 3.73 -16.60 -18.93
C PRO A 14 2.62 -16.94 -17.93
N PRO A 15 2.94 -17.16 -16.64
CA PRO A 15 1.93 -17.45 -15.63
C PRO A 15 1.02 -16.23 -15.51
N ALA A 16 -0.04 -16.20 -16.31
CA ALA A 16 -1.04 -15.17 -16.28
C ALA A 16 -1.82 -15.38 -15.00
N ASP A 17 -1.51 -14.57 -13.98
CA ASP A 17 -2.45 -14.35 -12.90
C ASP A 17 -3.79 -14.00 -13.56
N GLY A 18 -4.78 -14.87 -13.39
CA GLY A 18 -6.09 -14.70 -14.04
C GLY A 18 -6.70 -13.33 -13.72
N PRO A 19 -7.71 -12.86 -14.47
CA PRO A 19 -8.29 -11.52 -14.33
C PRO A 19 -8.68 -11.16 -12.88
N SER A 20 -9.09 -12.15 -12.09
CA SER A 20 -9.41 -12.02 -10.66
C SER A 20 -8.20 -11.57 -9.80
N GLY A 21 -6.99 -12.00 -10.15
CA GLY A 21 -5.76 -11.63 -9.46
C GLY A 21 -5.36 -10.18 -9.72
N THR A 22 -5.52 -9.70 -10.96
CA THR A 22 -5.27 -8.31 -11.33
C THR A 22 -6.29 -7.38 -10.68
N LEU A 23 -7.58 -7.74 -10.71
CA LEU A 23 -8.64 -6.97 -10.06
C LEU A 23 -8.41 -6.85 -8.55
N ALA A 24 -7.98 -7.93 -7.88
CA ALA A 24 -7.65 -7.89 -6.46
C ALA A 24 -6.47 -6.95 -6.17
N GLY A 25 -5.43 -6.97 -6.99
CA GLY A 25 -4.29 -6.05 -6.87
C GLY A 25 -4.71 -4.59 -7.05
N CYS A 26 -5.53 -4.30 -8.05
CA CYS A 26 -6.06 -2.95 -8.28
C CYS A 26 -6.90 -2.46 -7.08
N LEU A 27 -7.76 -3.31 -6.52
CA LEU A 27 -8.53 -2.96 -5.32
C LEU A 27 -7.63 -2.65 -4.12
N VAL A 28 -6.60 -3.46 -3.88
CA VAL A 28 -5.61 -3.21 -2.82
C VAL A 28 -4.91 -1.87 -3.04
N ALA A 29 -4.49 -1.57 -4.27
CA ALA A 29 -3.84 -0.31 -4.61
C ALA A 29 -4.74 0.90 -4.37
N ILE A 30 -6.01 0.83 -4.80
CA ILE A 30 -6.99 1.91 -4.62
C ILE A 30 -7.27 2.15 -3.14
N LEU A 31 -7.52 1.08 -2.37
CA LEU A 31 -7.76 1.16 -0.93
C LEU A 31 -6.55 1.76 -0.19
N ALA A 32 -5.34 1.30 -0.53
CA ALA A 32 -4.12 1.82 0.06
C ALA A 32 -3.90 3.32 -0.27
N GLY A 33 -4.22 3.73 -1.50
CA GLY A 33 -4.10 5.13 -1.91
C GLY A 33 -5.12 6.01 -1.21
N ALA A 34 -6.35 5.52 -1.05
CA ALA A 34 -7.39 6.20 -0.28
C ALA A 34 -6.98 6.36 1.20
N VAL A 35 -6.38 5.33 1.81
CA VAL A 35 -5.85 5.40 3.19
C VAL A 35 -4.71 6.41 3.31
N GLY A 36 -3.74 6.39 2.39
CA GLY A 36 -2.65 7.37 2.37
C GLY A 36 -3.16 8.80 2.26
N LEU A 37 -4.15 9.04 1.39
CA LEU A 37 -4.78 10.34 1.21
C LEU A 37 -5.58 10.79 2.44
N THR A 38 -6.35 9.91 3.07
CA THR A 38 -7.14 10.26 4.27
C THR A 38 -6.26 10.57 5.47
N VAL A 39 -5.19 9.79 5.67
CA VAL A 39 -4.20 10.05 6.72
C VAL A 39 -3.53 11.39 6.51
N TRP A 40 -3.09 11.68 5.28
CA TRP A 40 -2.51 12.98 4.95
C TRP A 40 -3.50 14.13 5.20
N LEU A 41 -4.75 14.01 4.71
CA LEU A 41 -5.79 15.03 4.93
C LEU A 41 -6.07 15.29 6.42
N HIS A 42 -5.95 14.26 7.26
CA HIS A 42 -6.17 14.38 8.69
C HIS A 42 -4.98 15.05 9.39
N GLY A 43 -3.76 14.55 9.17
CA GLY A 43 -2.56 15.01 9.89
C GLY A 43 -1.93 16.28 9.32
N ALA A 44 -2.03 16.57 8.02
CA ALA A 44 -1.42 17.75 7.41
C ALA A 44 -2.27 19.03 7.56
N ARG A 45 -3.53 18.91 8.02
CA ARG A 45 -4.48 20.03 8.15
C ARG A 45 -3.95 21.21 8.98
N PRO A 46 -3.31 21.01 10.15
CA PRO A 46 -2.81 22.12 10.95
C PRO A 46 -1.65 22.86 10.25
N GLY A 47 -0.67 22.14 9.70
CA GLY A 47 0.51 22.74 9.06
C GLY A 47 0.22 23.46 7.71
N ILE A 48 -0.85 23.10 7.02
CA ILE A 48 -1.28 23.77 5.77
C ILE A 48 -2.10 25.05 6.04
N ARG A 49 -2.85 25.09 7.16
CA ARG A 49 -3.70 26.25 7.50
C ARG A 49 -2.90 27.47 7.98
N GLY A 50 -1.62 27.28 8.30
CA GLY A 50 -0.68 28.33 8.66
C GLY A 50 -0.23 28.21 10.11
N GLY A 51 1.08 28.25 10.33
CA GLY A 51 1.69 28.28 11.65
C GLY A 51 1.93 29.70 12.14
N PHE A 52 2.79 29.82 13.15
CA PHE A 52 3.25 31.11 13.68
C PHE A 52 3.75 32.02 12.54
N GLU A 53 3.34 33.30 12.52
CA GLU A 53 3.59 34.30 11.46
C GLU A 53 2.94 34.07 10.08
N GLY A 54 2.11 33.03 9.91
CA GLY A 54 1.48 32.73 8.62
C GLY A 54 2.36 31.91 7.67
N GLU A 55 3.49 31.41 8.19
CA GLU A 55 4.36 30.49 7.49
C GLU A 55 3.61 29.18 7.20
N ARG A 56 3.68 28.69 5.97
CA ARG A 56 3.04 27.44 5.54
C ARG A 56 4.12 26.42 5.18
N ASP A 57 3.99 25.23 5.74
CA ASP A 57 4.89 24.14 5.36
C ASP A 57 4.45 23.49 4.04
N LEU A 58 5.03 23.97 2.94
CA LEU A 58 4.81 23.41 1.61
C LEU A 58 5.40 22.00 1.45
N SER A 59 6.30 21.56 2.35
CA SER A 59 6.85 20.21 2.32
C SER A 59 5.78 19.14 2.59
N LEU A 60 4.74 19.49 3.35
CA LEU A 60 3.56 18.64 3.57
C LEU A 60 2.84 18.34 2.25
N VAL A 61 2.82 19.31 1.32
CA VAL A 61 2.13 19.18 0.03
C VAL A 61 3.03 18.55 -1.03
N TYR A 62 4.30 18.96 -1.14
CA TYR A 62 5.18 18.51 -2.22
C TYR A 62 6.02 17.28 -1.87
N GLY A 63 6.26 17.02 -0.59
CA GLY A 63 7.01 15.85 -0.12
C GLY A 63 6.09 14.77 0.43
N GLU A 64 5.29 15.11 1.44
CA GLU A 64 4.54 14.10 2.20
C GLU A 64 3.30 13.59 1.48
N LEU A 65 2.58 14.42 0.74
CA LEU A 65 1.44 13.96 -0.05
C LEU A 65 1.88 12.92 -1.09
N PRO A 66 2.87 13.17 -1.98
CA PRO A 66 3.33 12.14 -2.91
C PRO A 66 3.84 10.89 -2.19
N LEU A 67 4.57 11.06 -1.09
CA LEU A 67 5.10 9.95 -0.32
C LEU A 67 3.98 9.07 0.26
N MET A 68 2.94 9.65 0.84
CA MET A 68 1.82 8.88 1.40
C MET A 68 0.91 8.33 0.31
N LEU A 69 0.65 9.10 -0.74
CA LEU A 69 -0.24 8.71 -1.85
C LEU A 69 0.34 7.55 -2.65
N PHE A 70 1.66 7.49 -2.86
CA PHE A 70 2.31 6.44 -3.65
C PHE A 70 3.05 5.41 -2.80
N GLY A 71 3.64 5.82 -1.67
CA GLY A 71 4.38 4.92 -0.79
C GLY A 71 3.49 3.92 -0.07
N VAL A 72 2.31 4.33 0.41
CA VAL A 72 1.36 3.42 1.07
C VAL A 72 0.87 2.33 0.11
N PRO A 73 0.40 2.64 -1.13
CA PRO A 73 0.11 1.62 -2.13
C PRO A 73 1.30 0.72 -2.48
N ALA A 74 2.47 1.31 -2.74
CA ALA A 74 3.64 0.54 -3.16
C ALA A 74 4.06 -0.50 -2.11
N LEU A 75 4.12 -0.09 -0.83
CA LEU A 75 4.43 -1.00 0.28
C LEU A 75 3.35 -2.06 0.47
N THR A 76 2.07 -1.66 0.45
CA THR A 76 0.95 -2.59 0.63
C THR A 76 0.91 -3.65 -0.47
N LEU A 77 1.13 -3.25 -1.73
CA LEU A 77 1.22 -4.18 -2.86
C LEU A 77 2.43 -5.12 -2.75
N THR A 78 3.56 -4.61 -2.27
CA THR A 78 4.76 -5.42 -2.05
C THR A 78 4.49 -6.51 -1.01
N VAL A 79 3.91 -6.15 0.13
CA VAL A 79 3.56 -7.10 1.20
C VAL A 79 2.51 -8.10 0.70
N TRP A 80 1.50 -7.64 -0.05
CA TRP A 80 0.48 -8.51 -0.62
C TRP A 80 1.07 -9.51 -1.63
N SER A 81 1.94 -9.06 -2.54
CA SER A 81 2.61 -9.91 -3.53
C SER A 81 3.48 -10.97 -2.87
N VAL A 82 4.31 -10.57 -1.89
CA VAL A 82 5.17 -11.48 -1.12
C VAL A 82 4.32 -12.50 -0.35
N SER A 83 3.28 -12.05 0.34
CA SER A 83 2.38 -12.93 1.10
C SER A 83 1.68 -13.91 0.16
N ARG A 84 1.20 -13.45 -0.99
CA ARG A 84 0.54 -14.28 -1.99
C ARG A 84 1.48 -15.34 -2.55
N ALA A 85 2.74 -14.99 -2.81
CA ALA A 85 3.76 -15.93 -3.26
C ALA A 85 4.08 -16.96 -2.16
N ALA A 86 4.31 -16.53 -0.93
CA ALA A 86 4.64 -17.41 0.20
C ALA A 86 3.52 -18.39 0.56
N LEU A 87 2.26 -17.97 0.42
CA LEU A 87 1.07 -18.78 0.70
C LEU A 87 0.64 -19.66 -0.49
N ARG A 88 1.30 -19.56 -1.65
CA ARG A 88 0.89 -20.26 -2.88
C ARG A 88 0.90 -21.77 -2.73
N ASP A 89 1.91 -22.30 -2.05
CA ASP A 89 2.14 -23.75 -1.94
C ASP A 89 1.72 -24.34 -0.60
N ARG A 90 1.25 -23.50 0.35
CA ARG A 90 1.04 -23.90 1.75
C ARG A 90 -0.41 -24.04 2.19
N LEU A 91 -1.35 -23.35 1.55
CA LEU A 91 -2.74 -23.26 2.02
C LEU A 91 -3.77 -23.54 0.93
N ALA A 92 -4.90 -24.13 1.34
CA ALA A 92 -6.11 -24.21 0.53
C ALA A 92 -6.65 -22.80 0.18
N PRO A 93 -7.50 -22.66 -0.86
CA PRO A 93 -7.89 -21.35 -1.41
C PRO A 93 -8.61 -20.44 -0.40
N PHE A 94 -9.47 -21.01 0.43
CA PHE A 94 -10.28 -20.27 1.41
C PHE A 94 -9.46 -19.63 2.53
N PRO A 95 -8.68 -20.39 3.33
CA PRO A 95 -7.90 -19.80 4.41
C PRO A 95 -6.82 -18.83 3.88
N ARG A 96 -6.31 -19.05 2.66
CA ARG A 96 -5.39 -18.14 2.01
C ARG A 96 -5.99 -16.75 1.77
N ALA A 97 -7.23 -16.66 1.30
CA ALA A 97 -7.88 -15.37 1.07
C ALA A 97 -8.07 -14.60 2.38
N ALA A 98 -8.52 -15.27 3.45
CA ALA A 98 -8.68 -14.66 4.76
C ALA A 98 -7.35 -14.12 5.31
N VAL A 99 -6.27 -14.90 5.21
CA VAL A 99 -4.93 -14.46 5.63
C VAL A 99 -4.46 -13.26 4.82
N LEU A 100 -4.65 -13.24 3.49
CA LEU A 100 -4.26 -12.11 2.66
C LEU A 100 -5.02 -10.83 3.02
N VAL A 101 -6.33 -10.93 3.26
CA VAL A 101 -7.15 -9.78 3.70
C VAL A 101 -6.66 -9.28 5.06
N ALA A 102 -6.40 -10.18 6.01
CA ALA A 102 -5.89 -9.82 7.33
C ALA A 102 -4.51 -9.13 7.24
N VAL A 103 -3.60 -9.65 6.42
CA VAL A 103 -2.27 -9.06 6.20
C VAL A 103 -2.38 -7.67 5.58
N VAL A 104 -3.20 -7.50 4.54
CA VAL A 104 -3.42 -6.19 3.91
C VAL A 104 -4.01 -5.21 4.92
N GLY A 105 -5.05 -5.61 5.66
CA GLY A 105 -5.67 -4.77 6.68
C GLY A 105 -4.69 -4.36 7.78
N ALA A 106 -3.90 -5.30 8.31
CA ALA A 106 -2.87 -5.02 9.31
C ALA A 106 -1.77 -4.09 8.77
N THR A 107 -1.35 -4.28 7.51
CA THR A 107 -0.36 -3.43 6.86
C THR A 107 -0.89 -2.00 6.72
N LEU A 108 -2.13 -1.82 6.27
CA LEU A 108 -2.75 -0.50 6.13
C LEU A 108 -2.94 0.19 7.49
N ALA A 109 -3.38 -0.54 8.50
CA ALA A 109 -3.52 0.00 9.85
C ALA A 109 -2.17 0.46 10.42
N LEU A 110 -1.11 -0.35 10.25
CA LEU A 110 0.24 -0.02 10.70
C LEU A 110 0.82 1.17 9.93
N LEU A 111 0.72 1.17 8.60
CA LEU A 111 1.21 2.28 7.77
C LEU A 111 0.45 3.58 8.08
N GLY A 112 -0.87 3.51 8.22
CA GLY A 112 -1.68 4.67 8.58
C GLY A 112 -1.30 5.22 9.94
N TRP A 113 -1.09 4.35 10.94
CA TRP A 113 -0.63 4.74 12.26
C TRP A 113 0.76 5.40 12.23
N LEU A 114 1.73 4.80 11.54
CA LEU A 114 3.07 5.36 11.38
C LEU A 114 3.07 6.71 10.65
N CYS A 115 2.23 6.85 9.63
CA CYS A 115 2.07 8.12 8.91
C CYS A 115 1.46 9.21 9.80
N LEU A 116 0.51 8.88 10.67
CA LEU A 116 -0.03 9.83 11.65
C LEU A 116 1.04 10.27 12.67
N LEU A 117 1.80 9.32 13.22
CA LEU A 117 2.91 9.64 14.14
C LEU A 117 3.99 10.50 13.48
N TRP A 118 4.30 10.21 12.21
CA TRP A 118 5.22 11.01 11.42
C TRP A 118 4.70 12.45 11.27
N LEU A 119 3.44 12.62 10.82
CA LEU A 119 2.83 13.94 10.67
C LEU A 119 2.76 14.70 12.00
N GLU A 120 2.42 14.03 13.09
CA GLU A 120 2.41 14.62 14.42
C GLU A 120 3.80 15.15 14.80
N SER A 121 4.86 14.38 14.56
CA SER A 121 6.24 14.84 14.82
C SER A 121 6.66 16.06 13.97
N ARG A 122 6.07 16.21 12.78
CA ARG A 122 6.35 17.32 11.84
C ARG A 122 5.54 18.57 12.19
N VAL A 123 4.31 18.38 12.68
CA VAL A 123 3.38 19.47 12.99
C VAL A 123 3.61 20.03 14.40
N THR A 124 3.95 19.19 15.38
CA THR A 124 4.19 19.61 16.78
C THR A 124 5.25 20.70 16.93
N PHE A 125 6.20 20.78 16.00
CA PHE A 125 7.16 21.89 15.92
C PHE A 125 6.49 23.27 15.80
N PHE A 126 5.32 23.36 15.15
CA PHE A 126 4.58 24.60 14.95
C PHE A 126 3.67 24.97 16.13
N ASP A 127 3.17 23.98 16.87
CA ASP A 127 2.26 24.19 18.01
C ASP A 127 3.02 24.53 19.30
N HIS A 128 4.21 23.95 19.49
CA HIS A 128 5.03 24.15 20.69
C HIS A 128 6.50 24.41 20.30
N PRO A 129 6.85 25.65 19.88
CA PRO A 129 8.23 26.00 19.63
C PRO A 129 9.04 25.79 20.93
N PRO A 130 10.18 25.08 20.90
CA PRO A 130 11.01 24.86 22.08
C PRO A 130 11.69 26.19 22.45
N TRP A 131 11.09 26.92 23.39
CA TRP A 131 11.71 28.00 24.14
C TRP A 131 11.71 27.67 25.63
#